data_AF-A0A2A2KXP8-F1
#
_entry.id   AF-A0A2A2KXP8-F1
#
_cell.length_a   1.000
_cell.length_b   1.000
_cell.length_c   1.000
_cell.angle_alpha   90.00
_cell.angle_beta   90.00
_cell.angle_gamma   90.00
#
_symmetry.space_group_name_H-M   'P 1'
#
loop_
_entity.id
_entity.type
_entity.pdbx_description
1 polymer ?
#
loop_
_entity_poly.entity_id
_entity_poly.type
_entity_poly.pdbx_seq_one_letter_code
_entity_poly.pdbx_strand_id
1 'polypeptide(L)'
;MFRMFQMIDKARPNTKKIVWQEVLDQNVPATGTIAHVWKGDTIDAIMQEMASVTKAGHNAILSSCWYLNYIKYGADWRGVDGNSADRVLGGEAAIWGEFVDGTNLIPRLWPRASAVAERLWSDPKQTTSPDMAWPRLHEFRCKLLARGHATEPPNDPDYCPFEWNPPYQER
;
A
#
# COMPACT_ATOMS: atom_id res chain seq x y z
N MET A 1 -15.04 -1.25 -23.44
CA MET A 1 -14.53 -1.94 -22.23
C MET A 1 -15.42 -3.10 -21.78
N PHE A 2 -16.76 -3.02 -21.84
CA PHE A 2 -17.69 -4.11 -21.46
C PHE A 2 -17.40 -5.49 -22.06
N ARG A 3 -16.91 -5.54 -23.30
CA ARG A 3 -16.55 -6.78 -24.00
C ARG A 3 -15.49 -7.61 -23.26
N MET A 4 -14.56 -6.97 -22.56
CA MET A 4 -13.51 -7.67 -21.81
C MET A 4 -14.10 -8.42 -20.60
N PHE A 5 -15.04 -7.82 -19.87
CA PHE A 5 -15.70 -8.51 -18.76
C PHE A 5 -16.46 -9.74 -19.23
N GLN A 6 -17.21 -9.63 -20.34
CA GLN A 6 -17.90 -10.77 -20.95
C GLN A 6 -16.94 -11.89 -21.36
N MET A 7 -15.78 -11.54 -21.92
CA MET A 7 -14.75 -12.52 -22.28
C MET A 7 -14.19 -13.24 -21.04
N ILE A 8 -13.91 -12.49 -19.97
CA ILE A 8 -13.44 -13.06 -18.69
C ILE A 8 -14.53 -13.95 -18.08
N ASP A 9 -15.79 -13.53 -18.07
CA ASP A 9 -16.91 -14.32 -17.54
C ASP A 9 -17.13 -15.61 -18.31
N LYS A 10 -17.00 -15.56 -19.63
CA LYS A 10 -17.09 -16.76 -20.49
C LYS A 10 -15.91 -17.71 -20.26
N ALA A 11 -14.70 -17.19 -20.13
CA ALA A 11 -13.49 -18.00 -19.97
C ALA A 11 -13.32 -18.54 -18.54
N ARG A 12 -13.70 -17.75 -17.53
CA ARG A 12 -13.53 -18.02 -16.10
C ARG A 12 -14.74 -17.53 -15.30
N PRO A 13 -15.85 -18.30 -15.29
CA PRO A 13 -17.04 -17.98 -14.53
C PRO A 13 -16.73 -17.74 -13.04
N ASN A 14 -17.54 -16.91 -12.37
CA ASN A 14 -17.42 -16.58 -10.95
C ASN A 14 -16.13 -15.83 -10.53
N THR A 15 -15.30 -15.41 -11.48
CA THR A 15 -14.11 -14.59 -11.18
C THR A 15 -14.52 -13.19 -10.75
N LYS A 16 -14.05 -12.77 -9.57
CA LYS A 16 -14.13 -11.37 -9.12
C LYS A 16 -13.07 -10.54 -9.86
N LYS A 17 -13.48 -9.41 -10.41
CA LYS A 17 -12.57 -8.47 -11.07
C LYS A 17 -12.32 -7.29 -10.14
N ILE A 18 -11.07 -6.86 -10.10
CA ILE A 18 -10.65 -5.60 -9.49
C ILE A 18 -10.39 -4.64 -10.64
N VAL A 19 -10.86 -3.40 -10.52
CA VAL A 19 -10.68 -2.36 -11.53
C VAL A 19 -10.15 -1.10 -10.88
N TRP A 20 -9.23 -0.41 -11.56
CA TRP A 20 -8.87 0.96 -11.19
C TRP A 20 -10.09 1.87 -11.29
N GLN A 21 -10.15 2.89 -10.43
CA GLN A 21 -11.31 3.76 -10.28
C GLN A 21 -11.80 4.40 -11.57
N GLU A 22 -10.95 4.66 -12.57
CA GLU A 22 -11.31 5.27 -13.85
C GLU A 22 -12.46 4.54 -14.54
N VAL A 23 -12.53 3.21 -14.39
CA VAL A 23 -13.60 2.41 -14.98
C VAL A 23 -14.97 2.85 -14.42
N LEU A 24 -15.01 3.18 -13.13
CA LEU A 24 -16.22 3.62 -12.45
C LEU A 24 -16.48 5.12 -12.69
N ASP A 25 -15.43 5.96 -12.63
CA ASP A 25 -15.50 7.40 -12.91
C ASP A 25 -16.13 7.68 -14.30
N GLN A 26 -15.84 6.82 -15.27
CA GLN A 26 -16.33 6.92 -16.64
C GLN A 26 -17.68 6.19 -16.86
N ASN A 27 -18.39 5.82 -15.79
CA ASN A 27 -19.70 5.15 -15.82
C ASN A 27 -19.72 3.85 -16.66
N VAL A 28 -18.61 3.11 -16.70
CA VAL A 28 -18.60 1.80 -17.37
C VAL A 28 -19.45 0.83 -16.54
N PRO A 29 -20.37 0.05 -17.15
CA PRO A 29 -21.19 -0.92 -16.42
C PRO A 29 -20.31 -2.06 -15.89
N ALA A 30 -19.86 -1.93 -14.64
CA ALA A 30 -18.92 -2.82 -13.98
C ALA A 30 -19.55 -3.47 -12.73
N THR A 31 -20.82 -3.88 -12.79
CA THR A 31 -21.54 -4.42 -11.64
C THR A 31 -20.81 -5.61 -11.01
N GLY A 32 -20.63 -5.57 -9.68
CA GLY A 32 -20.01 -6.66 -8.93
C GLY A 32 -18.49 -6.72 -8.99
N THR A 33 -17.82 -5.73 -9.57
CA THR A 33 -16.36 -5.54 -9.45
C THR A 33 -15.99 -4.92 -8.11
N ILE A 34 -14.72 -5.09 -7.73
CA ILE A 34 -14.07 -4.39 -6.62
C ILE A 34 -13.42 -3.12 -7.19
N ALA A 35 -13.68 -1.98 -6.57
CA ALA A 35 -13.09 -0.70 -6.90
C ALA A 35 -11.70 -0.59 -6.25
N HIS A 36 -10.67 -0.23 -7.02
CA HIS A 36 -9.36 0.12 -6.52
C HIS A 36 -9.13 1.62 -6.67
N VAL A 37 -9.22 2.34 -5.56
CA VAL A 37 -9.09 3.80 -5.48
C VAL A 37 -7.62 4.16 -5.29
N TRP A 38 -7.07 4.92 -6.24
CA TRP A 38 -5.63 5.21 -6.32
C TRP A 38 -5.31 6.68 -6.60
N LYS A 39 -6.27 7.47 -7.07
CA LYS A 39 -6.14 8.92 -7.26
C LYS A 39 -6.63 9.68 -6.03
N GLY A 40 -6.31 10.97 -6.00
CA GLY A 40 -6.79 11.95 -5.04
C GLY A 40 -5.64 12.73 -4.42
N ASP A 41 -5.71 14.05 -4.49
CA ASP A 41 -4.64 14.95 -4.01
C ASP A 41 -4.74 15.25 -2.52
N THR A 42 -5.93 15.06 -1.92
CA THR A 42 -6.21 15.29 -0.51
C THR A 42 -6.92 14.09 0.10
N ILE A 43 -6.78 13.89 1.41
CA ILE A 43 -7.48 12.83 2.14
C ILE A 43 -9.00 12.95 1.96
N ASP A 44 -9.55 14.18 1.97
CA ASP A 44 -10.98 14.40 1.76
C ASP A 44 -11.44 13.91 0.38
N ALA A 45 -10.68 14.21 -0.68
CA ALA A 45 -11.00 13.75 -2.03
C ALA A 45 -10.95 12.22 -2.13
N ILE A 46 -9.92 11.60 -1.53
CA ILE A 46 -9.79 10.14 -1.47
C ILE A 46 -10.97 9.51 -0.74
N MET A 47 -11.36 10.04 0.42
CA MET A 47 -12.46 9.51 1.23
C MET A 47 -13.82 9.73 0.56
N GLN A 48 -14.00 10.84 -0.16
CA GLN A 48 -15.20 11.06 -0.98
C GLN A 48 -15.31 10.03 -2.10
N GLU A 49 -14.20 9.70 -2.76
CA GLU A 49 -14.18 8.67 -3.81
C GLU A 49 -14.49 7.28 -3.22
N MET A 50 -13.86 6.92 -2.09
CA MET A 50 -14.17 5.69 -1.36
C MET A 50 -15.65 5.60 -0.96
N ALA A 51 -16.23 6.71 -0.49
CA ALA A 51 -17.66 6.78 -0.16
C ALA A 51 -18.54 6.65 -1.41
N SER A 52 -18.14 7.24 -2.54
CA SER A 52 -18.87 7.17 -3.82
C SER A 52 -18.95 5.74 -4.34
N VAL A 53 -17.82 5.04 -4.45
CA VAL A 53 -17.79 3.67 -4.99
C VAL A 53 -18.49 2.66 -4.07
N THR A 54 -18.38 2.83 -2.75
CA THR A 54 -19.07 1.96 -1.78
C THR A 54 -20.58 2.21 -1.78
N LYS A 55 -21.03 3.48 -1.87
CA LYS A 55 -22.45 3.85 -2.03
C LYS A 55 -23.04 3.34 -3.33
N ALA A 56 -22.26 3.26 -4.40
CA ALA A 56 -22.64 2.63 -5.66
C ALA A 56 -22.72 1.09 -5.59
N GLY A 57 -22.43 0.49 -4.42
CA GLY A 57 -22.57 -0.94 -4.19
C GLY A 57 -21.34 -1.75 -4.58
N HIS A 58 -20.18 -1.14 -4.77
CA HIS A 58 -18.92 -1.87 -4.95
C HIS A 58 -18.28 -2.18 -3.60
N ASN A 59 -17.48 -3.26 -3.57
CA ASN A 59 -16.46 -3.38 -2.52
C ASN A 59 -15.25 -2.54 -2.94
N ALA A 60 -14.48 -2.03 -1.98
CA ALA A 60 -13.37 -1.13 -2.27
C ALA A 60 -12.05 -1.57 -1.62
N ILE A 61 -10.95 -1.30 -2.31
CA ILE A 61 -9.59 -1.33 -1.78
C ILE A 61 -8.91 0.03 -2.06
N LEU A 62 -8.09 0.48 -1.12
CA LEU A 62 -7.43 1.79 -1.15
C LEU A 62 -5.93 1.66 -1.41
N SER A 63 -5.38 2.50 -2.31
CA SER A 63 -3.92 2.70 -2.42
C SER A 63 -3.49 4.16 -2.55
N SER A 64 -4.42 5.11 -2.75
CA SER A 64 -4.09 6.52 -3.07
C SER A 64 -3.07 7.19 -2.13
N CYS A 65 -3.12 6.86 -0.83
CA CYS A 65 -2.22 7.42 0.18
C CYS A 65 -0.94 6.60 0.41
N TRP A 66 -0.76 5.45 -0.27
CA TRP A 66 0.31 4.48 -0.01
C TRP A 66 1.20 4.22 -1.23
N TYR A 67 1.50 5.27 -1.98
CA TYR A 67 2.44 5.26 -3.12
C TYR A 67 3.89 5.37 -2.62
N LEU A 68 4.53 4.23 -2.39
CA LEU A 68 5.91 4.14 -1.89
C LEU A 68 6.97 4.47 -2.95
N ASN A 69 6.60 4.49 -4.24
CA ASN A 69 7.47 5.02 -5.29
C ASN A 69 7.69 6.54 -5.15
N TYR A 70 6.76 7.28 -4.55
CA TYR A 70 6.96 8.68 -4.20
C TYR A 70 7.76 8.78 -2.89
N ILE A 71 9.03 9.16 -3.01
CA ILE A 71 9.91 9.37 -1.85
C ILE A 71 9.89 10.84 -1.42
N LYS A 72 9.89 11.07 -0.11
CA LYS A 72 10.06 12.41 0.48
C LYS A 72 11.22 12.36 1.47
N TYR A 73 11.88 13.49 1.69
CA TYR A 73 12.91 13.56 2.72
C TYR A 73 12.30 13.38 4.12
N GLY A 74 12.94 12.56 4.95
CA GLY A 74 12.52 12.28 6.32
C GLY A 74 11.58 11.07 6.46
N ALA A 75 10.95 10.96 7.63
CA ALA A 75 10.08 9.85 8.01
C ALA A 75 8.69 9.90 7.35
N ASP A 76 8.63 9.63 6.05
CA ASP A 76 7.41 9.70 5.23
C ASP A 76 6.40 8.56 5.51
N TRP A 77 6.78 7.53 6.28
CA TRP A 77 5.90 6.44 6.72
C TRP A 77 4.86 6.84 7.78
N ARG A 78 4.96 8.04 8.36
CA ARG A 78 4.15 8.47 9.52
C ARG A 78 2.67 8.82 9.17
N GLY A 79 2.31 8.93 7.89
CA GLY A 79 0.98 9.37 7.42
C GLY A 79 0.17 8.28 6.71
N VAL A 80 -0.14 7.19 7.42
CA VAL A 80 -0.92 6.06 6.87
C VAL A 80 -2.38 6.20 7.31
N ASP A 81 -3.17 6.93 6.53
CA ASP A 81 -4.61 7.12 6.77
C ASP A 81 -5.42 6.16 5.91
N GLY A 82 -6.39 5.47 6.53
CA GLY A 82 -7.30 4.54 5.85
C GLY A 82 -8.56 4.37 6.69
N ASN A 83 -9.73 4.45 6.05
CA ASN A 83 -11.02 4.39 6.75
C ASN A 83 -11.59 2.96 6.77
N SER A 84 -12.22 2.61 7.89
CA SER A 84 -13.01 1.39 8.06
C SER A 84 -14.48 1.71 7.83
N ALA A 85 -14.93 1.64 6.59
CA ALA A 85 -16.34 1.76 6.23
C ALA A 85 -16.88 0.41 5.72
N ASP A 86 -18.20 0.25 5.75
CA ASP A 86 -18.84 -0.92 5.17
C ASP A 86 -18.43 -1.08 3.70
N ARG A 87 -18.13 -2.32 3.30
CA ARG A 87 -17.65 -2.72 1.96
C ARG A 87 -16.20 -2.31 1.62
N VAL A 88 -15.46 -1.66 2.53
CA VAL A 88 -14.00 -1.50 2.39
C VAL A 88 -13.32 -2.79 2.84
N LEU A 89 -12.57 -3.41 1.93
CA LEU A 89 -11.92 -4.72 2.16
C LEU A 89 -10.49 -4.58 2.71
N GLY A 90 -9.88 -3.40 2.56
CA GLY A 90 -8.49 -3.15 2.92
C GLY A 90 -7.83 -2.21 1.91
N GLY A 91 -6.56 -2.46 1.60
CA GLY A 91 -5.84 -1.68 0.60
C GLY A 91 -4.43 -2.21 0.31
N GLU A 92 -3.67 -1.45 -0.47
CA GLU A 92 -2.41 -1.88 -1.05
C GLU A 92 -1.35 -0.78 -0.98
N ALA A 93 -0.14 -1.14 -0.55
CA ALA A 93 1.03 -0.30 -0.74
C ALA A 93 1.54 -0.48 -2.18
N ALA A 94 1.61 0.61 -2.94
CA ALA A 94 2.02 0.59 -4.34
C ALA A 94 3.49 1.01 -4.48
N ILE A 95 4.29 0.24 -5.23
CA ILE A 95 5.64 0.61 -5.64
C ILE A 95 5.77 0.48 -7.16
N TRP A 96 5.50 1.59 -7.85
CA TRP A 96 5.65 1.66 -9.30
C TRP A 96 7.13 1.69 -9.73
N GLY A 97 7.40 1.10 -10.89
CA GLY A 97 8.73 0.73 -11.36
C GLY A 97 9.51 1.81 -12.10
N GLU A 98 9.00 3.04 -12.24
CA GLU A 98 9.63 4.08 -13.07
C GLU A 98 11.06 4.40 -12.62
N PHE A 99 11.30 4.35 -11.31
CA PHE A 99 12.59 4.60 -10.67
C PHE A 99 12.98 3.48 -9.69
N VAL A 100 12.38 2.30 -9.84
CA VAL A 100 12.56 1.16 -8.93
C VAL A 100 12.97 -0.07 -9.71
N ASP A 101 14.09 -0.68 -9.31
CA ASP A 101 14.59 -1.92 -9.88
C ASP A 101 15.30 -2.77 -8.81
N GLY A 102 16.03 -3.80 -9.23
CA GLY A 102 16.76 -4.70 -8.34
C GLY A 102 17.84 -4.01 -7.49
N THR A 103 18.24 -2.77 -7.82
CA THR A 103 19.26 -2.03 -7.07
C THR A 103 18.71 -1.34 -5.82
N ASN A 104 17.41 -1.00 -5.81
CA ASN A 104 16.84 -0.15 -4.77
C ASN A 104 15.46 -0.59 -4.26
N LEU A 105 14.86 -1.66 -4.80
CA LEU A 105 13.53 -2.13 -4.40
C LEU A 105 13.42 -2.40 -2.90
N ILE A 106 14.34 -3.20 -2.34
CA ILE A 106 14.27 -3.61 -0.93
C ILE A 106 14.43 -2.43 0.03
N PRO A 107 15.48 -1.60 -0.06
CA PRO A 107 15.63 -0.47 0.87
C PRO A 107 14.51 0.54 0.70
N ARG A 108 14.03 0.80 -0.52
CA ARG A 108 12.91 1.73 -0.74
C ARG A 108 11.59 1.17 -0.21
N LEU A 109 11.33 -0.12 -0.33
CA LEU A 109 10.06 -0.72 0.09
C LEU A 109 9.99 -0.88 1.61
N TRP A 110 11.07 -1.34 2.23
CA TRP A 110 11.11 -1.73 3.63
C TRP A 110 12.04 -0.84 4.44
N PRO A 111 11.59 -0.33 5.60
CA PRO A 111 10.41 -0.76 6.35
C PRO A 111 9.13 0.08 6.08
N ARG A 112 9.12 0.99 5.11
CA ARG A 112 7.97 1.88 4.86
C ARG A 112 6.65 1.13 4.61
N ALA A 113 6.68 0.03 3.86
CA ALA A 113 5.52 -0.83 3.65
C ALA A 113 5.00 -1.52 4.93
N SER A 114 5.85 -1.66 5.95
CA SER A 114 5.43 -2.23 7.25
C SER A 114 4.40 -1.33 7.94
N ALA A 115 4.48 -0.01 7.78
CA ALA A 115 3.51 0.92 8.33
C ALA A 115 2.11 0.71 7.72
N VAL A 116 2.06 0.48 6.40
CA VAL A 116 0.81 0.13 5.69
C VAL A 116 0.28 -1.23 6.14
N ALA A 117 1.16 -2.23 6.23
CA ALA A 117 0.79 -3.57 6.67
C ALA A 117 0.13 -3.55 8.06
N GLU A 118 0.69 -2.76 8.97
CA GLU A 118 0.16 -2.64 10.31
C GLU A 118 -1.18 -1.93 10.38
N ARG A 119 -1.37 -0.85 9.61
CA ARG A 119 -2.67 -0.17 9.51
C ARG A 119 -3.76 -1.12 9.03
N LEU A 120 -3.43 -2.03 8.11
CA LEU A 120 -4.38 -2.98 7.54
C LEU A 120 -4.65 -4.19 8.44
N TRP A 121 -3.76 -4.48 9.39
CA TRP A 121 -3.84 -5.68 10.23
C TRP A 121 -4.31 -5.39 11.66
N SER A 122 -3.77 -4.33 12.28
CA SER A 122 -3.95 -4.07 13.70
C SER A 122 -5.23 -3.30 13.98
N ASP A 123 -5.70 -3.35 15.24
CA ASP A 123 -6.82 -2.51 15.69
C ASP A 123 -6.50 -1.03 15.40
N PRO A 124 -7.39 -0.28 14.72
CA PRO A 124 -7.23 1.15 14.47
C PRO A 124 -6.88 1.96 15.73
N LYS A 125 -7.39 1.56 16.91
CA LYS A 125 -7.12 2.24 18.19
C LYS A 125 -5.66 2.11 18.65
N GLN A 126 -4.95 1.07 18.19
CA GLN A 126 -3.54 0.83 18.54
C GLN A 126 -2.55 1.46 17.55
N THR A 127 -3.06 2.04 16.45
CA THR A 127 -2.28 2.54 15.32
C THR A 127 -2.51 4.04 15.09
N THR A 128 -2.80 4.78 16.16
CA THR A 128 -3.16 6.22 16.10
C THR A 128 -1.95 7.16 16.24
N SER A 129 -0.80 6.67 16.72
CA SER A 129 0.37 7.50 17.00
C SER A 129 1.63 6.92 16.32
N PRO A 130 2.26 7.69 15.40
CA PRO A 130 3.55 7.31 14.83
C PRO A 130 4.68 7.22 15.86
N ASP A 131 4.66 8.06 16.89
CA ASP A 131 5.68 8.04 17.94
C ASP A 131 5.60 6.77 18.80
N MET A 132 4.38 6.25 19.02
CA MET A 132 4.18 4.95 19.66
C MET A 132 4.50 3.77 18.72
N ALA A 133 4.39 3.97 17.40
CA ALA A 133 4.73 2.96 16.41
C ALA A 133 6.23 2.84 16.17
N TRP A 134 6.97 3.94 16.32
CA TRP A 134 8.40 4.01 16.02
C TRP A 134 9.24 2.92 16.71
N PRO A 135 9.20 2.72 18.05
CA PRO A 135 10.09 1.77 18.72
C PRO A 135 9.97 0.34 18.20
N ARG A 136 8.74 -0.08 17.91
CA ARG A 136 8.43 -1.42 17.40
C ARG A 136 8.67 -1.55 15.89
N LEU A 137 8.53 -0.47 15.11
CA LEU A 137 8.94 -0.45 13.71
C LEU A 137 10.47 -0.55 13.58
N HIS A 138 11.21 0.17 14.42
CA HIS A 138 12.67 0.08 14.52
C HIS A 138 13.12 -1.35 14.88
N GLU A 139 12.54 -1.95 15.92
CA GLU A 139 12.85 -3.34 16.30
C GLU A 139 12.57 -4.30 15.13
N PHE A 140 11.44 -4.12 14.43
CA PHE A 140 11.10 -4.93 13.27
C PHE A 140 12.09 -4.74 12.11
N ARG A 141 12.55 -3.52 11.85
CA ARG A 141 13.60 -3.21 10.87
C ARG A 141 14.89 -3.96 11.19
N CYS A 142 15.35 -3.96 12.45
CA CYS A 142 16.53 -4.74 12.84
C CYS A 142 16.33 -6.25 12.67
N LYS A 143 15.12 -6.77 12.89
CA LYS A 143 14.80 -8.18 12.61
C LYS A 143 14.85 -8.48 11.10
N LEU A 144 14.41 -7.56 10.25
CA LEU A 144 14.49 -7.72 8.79
C LEU A 144 15.94 -7.74 8.31
N LEU A 145 16.80 -6.86 8.84
CA LEU A 145 18.23 -6.88 8.59
C LEU A 145 18.87 -8.21 9.00
N ALA A 146 18.61 -8.67 10.22
CA ALA A 146 19.13 -9.94 10.73
C ALA A 146 18.66 -11.17 9.91
N ARG A 147 17.56 -11.03 9.16
CA ARG A 147 17.02 -12.04 8.24
C ARG A 147 17.57 -11.92 6.81
N GLY A 148 18.47 -10.98 6.55
CA GLY A 148 19.10 -10.80 5.25
C GLY A 148 18.36 -9.87 4.28
N HIS A 149 17.48 -9.00 4.78
CA HIS A 149 16.83 -7.97 3.96
C HIS A 149 17.50 -6.62 4.18
N ALA A 150 18.03 -6.01 3.11
CA ALA A 150 18.68 -4.70 3.15
C ALA A 150 17.67 -3.55 3.30
N THR A 151 17.09 -3.41 4.50
CA THR A 151 16.05 -2.41 4.80
C THR A 151 16.62 -1.09 5.27
N GLU A 152 16.06 0.04 4.81
CA GLU A 152 16.51 1.38 5.19
C GLU A 152 16.20 1.70 6.68
N PRO A 153 16.89 2.66 7.30
CA PRO A 153 16.47 3.21 8.59
C PRO A 153 15.06 3.84 8.50
N PRO A 154 14.15 3.63 9.47
CA PRO A 154 12.80 4.18 9.36
C PRO A 154 12.69 5.67 9.76
N ASN A 155 13.60 6.22 10.58
CA ASN A 155 13.60 7.63 11.01
C ASN A 155 15.05 8.20 10.97
N ASP A 156 15.26 9.34 11.66
CA ASP A 156 16.51 9.95 12.17
C ASP A 156 17.62 8.95 12.58
N PRO A 157 18.85 9.38 12.94
CA PRO A 157 19.98 8.49 13.15
C PRO A 157 19.64 7.22 13.94
N ASP A 158 19.85 6.09 13.29
CA ASP A 158 19.42 4.78 13.75
C ASP A 158 20.57 3.76 13.68
N TYR A 159 20.51 2.70 14.48
CA TYR A 159 21.49 1.60 14.44
C TYR A 159 20.83 0.27 14.80
N CYS A 160 21.32 -0.82 14.22
CA CYS A 160 20.99 -2.17 14.66
C CYS A 160 22.23 -2.88 15.21
N PRO A 161 22.10 -3.77 16.21
CA PRO A 161 23.23 -4.59 16.68
C PRO A 161 23.87 -5.44 15.56
N PHE A 162 23.07 -5.84 14.57
CA PHE A 162 23.52 -6.53 13.36
C PHE A 162 23.22 -5.65 12.14
N GLU A 163 24.26 -5.03 11.59
CA GLU A 163 24.15 -4.17 10.41
C GLU A 163 24.22 -4.96 9.09
N TRP A 164 23.73 -4.33 8.01
CA TRP A 164 23.80 -4.91 6.67
C TRP A 164 25.26 -5.08 6.23
N ASN A 165 25.67 -6.32 5.96
CA ASN A 165 26.95 -6.63 5.37
C ASN A 165 26.73 -7.18 3.95
N PRO A 166 26.94 -6.37 2.89
CA PRO A 166 26.75 -6.83 1.53
C PRO A 166 27.74 -7.97 1.23
N PRO A 167 27.29 -9.10 0.67
CA PRO A 167 28.20 -10.16 0.24
C PRO A 167 29.02 -9.62 -0.93
N TYR A 168 30.23 -9.14 -0.64
CA TYR A 168 31.19 -8.80 -1.67
C TYR A 168 31.77 -10.12 -2.20
N GLN A 169 31.30 -10.53 -3.38
CA GLN A 169 31.94 -11.58 -4.15
C GLN A 169 32.64 -10.90 -5.33
N GLU A 170 33.96 -10.77 -5.24
CA GLU A 170 34.77 -10.53 -6.44
C GLU A 170 34.48 -11.69 -7.40
N ARG A 171 33.89 -11.37 -8.54
CA ARG A 171 33.67 -12.35 -9.62
C ARG A 171 34.87 -12.37 -10.53
#